data_AF-A0A0S7EJS2-F1
#
_entry.id   AF-A0A0S7EJS2-F1
#
_cell.length_a   1.000
_cell.length_b   1.000
_cell.length_c   1.000
_cell.angle_alpha   90.00
_cell.angle_beta   90.00
_cell.angle_gamma   90.00
#
_symmetry.space_group_name_H-M   'P 1'
#
loop_
_entity.id
_entity.type
_entity.pdbx_description
1 polymer ?
#
loop_
_entity_poly.entity_id
_entity_poly.type
_entity_poly.pdbx_seq_one_letter_code
_entity_poly.pdbx_strand_id
1 'polypeptide(L)'
;MVYTILGKFPPVKIKVPASDDYTPIAPVRKKEVELGLQKVDEMMCVWKELLKNDLGGKTPHPGFDYLNASEWFRLIPMHWTHHLRQKSDRDKESV
;
A
#
# COMPACT_ATOMS: atom_id res chain seq x y z
N MET A 1 1.57 14.43 -8.58
CA MET A 1 0.34 15.24 -8.65
C MET A 1 -0.82 14.65 -9.45
N VAL A 2 -0.69 13.53 -10.20
CA VAL A 2 -1.84 12.92 -10.95
C VAL A 2 -2.57 11.83 -10.16
N TYR A 3 -1.88 11.14 -9.25
CA TYR A 3 -2.41 9.92 -8.59
C TYR A 3 -3.34 10.19 -7.40
N THR A 4 -3.26 11.38 -6.81
CA THR A 4 -4.13 11.83 -5.72
C THR A 4 -5.56 12.09 -6.18
N ILE A 5 -5.78 12.45 -7.46
CA ILE A 5 -7.11 12.71 -8.03
C ILE A 5 -7.84 11.40 -8.39
N LEU A 6 -7.11 10.41 -8.91
CA LEU A 6 -7.71 9.14 -9.36
C LEU A 6 -7.95 8.14 -8.21
N GLY A 7 -7.33 8.36 -7.04
CA GLY A 7 -7.42 7.44 -5.91
C GLY A 7 -6.95 6.02 -6.25
N LYS A 8 -6.05 5.89 -7.24
CA LYS A 8 -5.45 4.62 -7.68
C LYS A 8 -4.04 4.87 -8.22
N PHE A 9 -3.16 3.88 -8.05
CA PHE A 9 -1.86 3.87 -8.72
C PHE A 9 -2.01 3.64 -10.23
N PRO A 10 -1.14 4.25 -11.04
CA PRO A 10 -1.17 4.09 -12.48
C PRO A 10 -1.05 2.61 -12.87
N PRO A 11 -1.65 2.17 -14.00
CA PRO A 11 -1.51 0.83 -14.56
C PRO A 11 -0.16 0.61 -15.23
N VAL A 12 0.93 0.93 -14.54
CA VAL A 12 2.30 0.74 -15.03
C VAL A 12 3.07 -0.19 -14.10
N LYS A 13 4.00 -0.97 -14.68
CA LYS A 13 4.92 -1.81 -13.91
C LYS A 13 6.00 -0.90 -13.30
N ILE A 14 6.02 -0.77 -11.99
CA ILE A 14 7.03 0.01 -11.26
C ILE A 14 8.21 -0.92 -10.95
N LYS A 15 9.42 -0.50 -11.32
CA LYS A 15 10.66 -1.18 -10.94
C LYS A 15 11.30 -0.44 -9.77
N VAL A 16 11.57 -1.17 -8.69
CA VAL A 16 12.32 -0.69 -7.53
C VAL A 16 13.64 -1.46 -7.45
N PRO A 17 14.70 -0.89 -6.83
CA PRO A 17 15.94 -1.62 -6.60
C PRO A 17 15.69 -2.93 -5.85
N ALA A 18 16.44 -3.98 -6.19
CA ALA A 18 16.43 -5.21 -5.41
C ALA A 18 17.21 -4.97 -4.10
N SER A 19 16.50 -4.66 -3.03
CA SER A 19 17.01 -4.64 -1.66
C SER A 19 16.01 -5.29 -0.72
N ASP A 20 16.45 -5.65 0.48
CA ASP A 20 15.59 -6.24 1.51
C ASP A 20 14.44 -5.30 1.91
N ASP A 21 14.64 -3.98 1.80
CA ASP A 21 13.61 -2.96 2.05
C ASP A 21 12.46 -2.99 1.03
N TYR A 22 12.76 -3.39 -0.22
CA TYR A 22 11.80 -3.39 -1.33
C TYR A 22 11.34 -4.80 -1.75
N THR A 23 12.11 -5.82 -1.37
CA THR A 23 11.88 -7.23 -1.70
C THR A 23 11.82 -8.03 -0.40
N PRO A 24 10.71 -7.96 0.35
CA PRO A 24 10.58 -8.67 1.60
C PRO A 24 10.72 -10.18 1.39
N ILE A 25 11.26 -10.86 2.40
CA ILE A 25 11.38 -12.32 2.41
C ILE A 25 9.99 -12.92 2.19
N ALA A 26 9.91 -13.86 1.24
CA ALA A 26 8.66 -14.53 0.96
C ALA A 26 8.16 -15.28 2.21
N PRO A 27 6.88 -15.14 2.58
CA PRO A 27 6.32 -15.83 3.73
C PRO A 27 6.37 -17.35 3.50
N VAL A 28 6.55 -18.11 4.59
CA VAL A 28 6.69 -19.57 4.51
C VAL A 28 5.36 -20.20 4.10
N ARG A 29 4.24 -19.61 4.54
CA ARG A 29 2.89 -20.12 4.25
C ARG A 29 1.94 -18.99 3.86
N LYS A 30 1.00 -19.33 2.96
CA LYS A 30 -0.13 -18.45 2.60
C LYS A 30 -0.90 -17.94 3.81
N LYS A 31 -1.01 -18.75 4.88
CA LYS A 31 -1.74 -18.38 6.10
C LYS A 31 -1.14 -17.15 6.80
N GLU A 32 0.17 -16.96 6.74
CA GLU A 32 0.84 -15.79 7.31
C GLU A 32 0.43 -14.51 6.57
N VAL A 33 0.30 -14.58 5.24
CA VAL A 33 -0.21 -13.48 4.43
C VAL A 33 -1.65 -13.16 4.81
N GLU A 34 -2.53 -14.18 4.91
CA GLU A 34 -3.93 -13.97 5.27
C GLU A 34 -4.08 -13.28 6.63
N LEU A 35 -3.33 -13.72 7.64
CA LEU A 35 -3.33 -13.11 8.98
C LEU A 35 -2.76 -11.69 8.97
N GLY A 36 -1.69 -11.45 8.20
CA GLY A 36 -1.11 -10.11 8.05
C GLY A 36 -2.10 -9.13 7.41
N LEU A 37 -2.86 -9.57 6.40
CA LEU A 37 -3.87 -8.73 5.76
C LEU A 37 -5.06 -8.43 6.70
N GLN A 38 -5.49 -9.41 7.50
CA GLN A 38 -6.48 -9.17 8.57
C GLN A 38 -5.98 -8.14 9.58
N LYS A 39 -4.70 -8.23 9.95
CA LYS A 39 -4.10 -7.28 10.89
C LYS A 39 -4.08 -5.85 10.37
N VAL A 40 -3.80 -5.67 9.07
CA VAL A 40 -3.86 -4.36 8.41
C VAL A 40 -5.27 -3.78 8.49
N ASP A 41 -6.32 -4.58 8.23
CA ASP A 41 -7.72 -4.13 8.28
C ASP A 41 -8.14 -3.69 9.70
N GLU A 42 -7.78 -4.47 10.72
CA GLU A 42 -7.97 -4.10 12.12
C GLU A 42 -7.29 -2.78 12.46
N MET A 43 -6.02 -2.63 12.06
CA MET A 43 -5.26 -1.41 12.31
C MET A 43 -5.86 -0.21 11.59
N MET A 44 -6.35 -0.38 10.36
CA MET A 44 -7.01 0.69 9.63
C MET A 44 -8.26 1.22 10.36
N CYS A 45 -9.03 0.35 11.00
CA CYS A 45 -10.17 0.77 11.83
C CYS A 45 -9.72 1.67 13.00
N VAL A 46 -8.64 1.30 13.68
CA VAL A 46 -8.07 2.09 14.78
C VAL A 46 -7.53 3.43 14.27
N TRP A 47 -6.73 3.41 13.20
CA TRP A 47 -6.12 4.61 12.63
C TRP A 47 -7.15 5.61 12.11
N LYS A 48 -8.27 5.14 11.55
CA LYS A 48 -9.37 6.01 11.11
C LYS A 48 -9.90 6.89 12.25
N GLU A 49 -9.97 6.36 13.47
CA GLU A 49 -10.40 7.11 14.64
C GLU A 49 -9.30 8.05 15.15
N LEU A 50 -8.04 7.61 15.16
CA LEU A 50 -6.90 8.44 15.55
C LEU A 50 -6.71 9.66 14.65
N LEU A 51 -6.97 9.53 13.34
CA LEU A 51 -6.87 10.62 12.37
C LEU A 51 -7.82 11.80 12.67
N LYS A 52 -8.88 11.58 13.44
CA LYS A 52 -9.78 12.68 13.87
C LYS A 52 -9.07 13.69 14.79
N ASN A 53 -7.98 13.26 15.43
CA ASN A 53 -7.17 14.07 16.34
C ASN A 53 -5.76 14.35 15.76
N ASP A 54 -5.63 14.34 14.43
CA ASP A 54 -4.35 14.64 13.77
C ASP A 54 -3.86 16.05 14.16
N LEU A 55 -2.64 16.12 14.69
CA LEU A 55 -1.98 17.38 15.07
C LEU A 55 -1.29 18.05 13.88
N GLY A 56 -1.34 17.42 12.70
CA GLY A 56 -0.73 17.89 11.47
C GLY A 56 0.74 17.51 11.37
N GLY A 57 1.43 18.16 10.43
CA GLY A 57 2.80 17.81 10.03
C GLY A 57 2.82 16.87 8.82
N LYS A 58 4.02 16.67 8.28
CA LYS A 58 4.24 15.81 7.11
C LYS A 58 5.53 15.02 7.27
N THR A 59 5.54 13.80 6.74
CA THR A 59 6.72 12.94 6.68
C THR A 59 7.06 12.63 5.21
N PRO A 60 8.35 12.42 4.88
CA PRO A 60 8.77 12.17 3.51
C PRO A 60 8.28 10.80 3.02
N HIS A 61 7.68 10.77 1.83
CA HIS A 61 7.30 9.57 1.10
C HIS A 61 8.21 9.35 -0.13
N PRO A 62 8.74 8.14 -0.38
CA PRO A 62 9.72 7.86 -1.44
C PRO A 62 9.31 8.31 -2.86
N GLY A 63 8.02 8.26 -3.21
CA GLY A 63 7.50 8.64 -4.52
C GLY A 63 6.48 9.79 -4.56
N PHE A 64 6.14 10.38 -3.41
CA PHE A 64 5.08 11.39 -3.31
C PHE A 64 5.51 12.65 -2.56
N ASP A 65 6.79 12.77 -2.23
CA ASP A 65 7.32 13.86 -1.41
C ASP A 65 6.67 13.86 -0.01
N TYR A 66 6.45 15.00 0.61
CA TYR A 66 5.90 15.06 1.97
C TYR A 66 4.39 14.82 2.01
N LEU A 67 3.98 13.82 2.81
CA LEU A 67 2.57 13.46 3.03
C LEU A 67 2.16 13.68 4.50
N ASN A 68 0.94 14.17 4.71
CA ASN A 68 0.30 14.21 6.03
C ASN A 68 -0.34 12.85 6.38
N ALA A 69 -0.85 12.71 7.61
CA ALA A 69 -1.40 11.45 8.11
C ALA A 69 -2.58 10.92 7.27
N SER A 70 -3.48 11.80 6.84
CA SER A 70 -4.63 11.44 6.00
C SER A 70 -4.20 10.99 4.60
N GLU A 71 -3.18 11.63 4.03
CA GLU A 71 -2.61 11.26 2.73
C GLU A 71 -1.95 9.89 2.79
N TRP A 72 -1.15 9.60 3.82
CA TRP A 72 -0.60 8.27 4.09
C TRP A 72 -1.69 7.21 4.22
N PHE A 73 -2.71 7.48 5.03
CA PHE A 73 -3.81 6.54 5.23
C PHE A 73 -4.54 6.21 3.92
N ARG A 74 -4.73 7.20 3.05
CA ARG A 74 -5.38 7.02 1.74
C ARG A 74 -4.56 6.14 0.78
N LEU A 75 -3.24 6.04 0.94
CA LEU A 75 -2.40 5.18 0.11
C LEU A 75 -2.62 3.68 0.36
N ILE A 76 -3.15 3.28 1.52
CA ILE A 76 -3.33 1.86 1.88
C ILE A 76 -4.29 1.15 0.90
N PRO A 77 -5.56 1.58 0.73
CA PRO A 77 -6.47 0.94 -0.22
C PRO A 77 -6.05 1.12 -1.69
N MET A 78 -5.32 2.20 -2.00
CA MET A 78 -4.73 2.41 -3.32
C MET A 78 -3.71 1.31 -3.64
N HIS A 79 -2.81 1.00 -2.69
CA HIS A 79 -1.79 -0.05 -2.85
C HIS A 79 -2.41 -1.43 -2.98
N TRP A 80 -3.44 -1.72 -2.18
CA TRP A 80 -4.17 -2.98 -2.28
C TRP A 80 -4.72 -3.20 -3.70
N THR A 81 -5.43 -2.19 -4.22
CA THR A 81 -6.02 -2.24 -5.57
C THR A 81 -4.94 -2.46 -6.63
N HIS A 82 -3.79 -1.81 -6.47
CA HIS A 82 -2.64 -1.99 -7.36
C HIS A 82 -2.12 -3.44 -7.36
N HIS A 83 -1.92 -4.04 -6.19
CA HIS A 83 -1.40 -5.41 -6.08
C HIS A 83 -2.43 -6.46 -6.52
N LEU A 84 -3.73 -6.25 -6.29
CA LEU A 84 -4.76 -7.13 -6.84
C LEU A 84 -4.72 -7.19 -8.37
N ARG A 85 -4.52 -6.04 -9.01
CA ARG A 85 -4.33 -5.98 -10.47
C ARG A 85 -3.06 -6.73 -10.89
N GLN A 86 -1.92 -6.47 -10.23
CA GLN A 86 -0.67 -7.18 -10.52
C GLN A 86 -0.82 -8.71 -10.37
N LYS A 87 -1.53 -9.17 -9.34
CA LYS A 87 -1.83 -10.59 -9.15
C LYS A 87 -2.67 -11.13 -10.30
N SER A 88 -3.77 -10.45 -10.64
CA SER A 88 -4.65 -10.87 -11.75
C SER A 88 -3.90 -10.95 -13.09
N ASP A 89 -3.00 -10.01 -13.36
CA ASP A 89 -2.18 -10.03 -14.58
C ASP A 89 -1.23 -11.23 -14.59
N ARG A 90 -0.57 -11.54 -13.46
CA ARG A 90 0.31 -12.72 -13.31
C ARG A 90 -0.45 -14.04 -13.42
N ASP A 91 -1.64 -14.13 -12.83
CA ASP A 91 -2.48 -15.34 -12.91
C ASP A 91 -2.87 -15.66 -14.36
N LYS A 92 -3.03 -14.64 -15.22
CA LYS A 92 -3.29 -14.81 -16.66
C LYS A 92 -2.04 -15.20 -17.46
N GLU A 93 -0.86 -14.73 -17.06
CA GLU A 93 0.42 -15.07 -17.68
C GLU A 93 0.86 -16.52 -17.35
N SER A 94 0.31 -17.13 -16.29
CA SER A 94 0.60 -18.51 -15.88
C SER A 94 -0.27 -19.59 -16.55
N VAL A 95 -1.09 -19.21 -17.54
CA VAL A 95 -1.94 -20.11 -18.35
C VAL A 95 -1.31 -20.37 -19.70
#